data_AF-A0A0U2LQT8-F1
#
_entry.id   AF-A0A0U2LQT8-F1
#
_cell.length_a   1.000
_cell.length_b   1.000
_cell.length_c   1.000
_cell.angle_alpha   90.00
_cell.angle_beta   90.00
_cell.angle_gamma   90.00
#
_symmetry.space_group_name_H-M   'P 1'
#
loop_
_entity.id
_entity.type
_entity.pdbx_description
1 polymer ?
#
loop_
_entity_poly.entity_id
_entity_poly.type
_entity_poly.pdbx_seq_one_letter_code
_entity_poly.pdbx_strand_id
1 'polypeptide(L)'
;MSKNDQLVRLKTSPQARKKFTDLPEFIEARLLTYTHNNKQYQILTSMLDVMRYPSKEIADLYMHRWEIEIGYREIKQTMLHSNYILRSKRPDMIRQELWGLLIAYNIIRIAMREAAELLEVWPNQLSFSHCSRHINVFLLTIPLTSPGNLPKHYEHLLETLTLFQLPTRRHERSFPRCVKKKPSKYPYKKKPVSVN
;
A
#
# COMPACT_ATOMS: atom_id res chain seq x y z
N MET A 1 10.40 25.44 19.99
CA MET A 1 9.55 24.28 19.62
C MET A 1 8.10 24.74 19.57
N SER A 2 7.33 24.29 18.58
CA SER A 2 5.93 24.73 18.36
C SER A 2 4.96 23.86 19.18
N LYS A 3 3.72 24.34 19.41
CA LYS A 3 2.67 23.54 20.06
C LYS A 3 2.47 22.17 19.37
N ASN A 4 2.70 22.12 18.07
CA ASN A 4 2.53 20.94 17.22
C ASN A 4 3.80 20.08 17.07
N ASP A 5 4.90 20.43 17.72
CA ASP A 5 6.19 19.76 17.58
C ASP A 5 6.94 19.79 18.92
N GLN A 6 6.97 18.65 19.61
CA GLN A 6 7.42 18.57 20.99
C GLN A 6 8.43 17.43 21.17
N LEU A 7 9.48 17.66 21.95
CA LEU A 7 10.30 16.57 22.48
C LEU A 7 9.60 16.01 23.72
N VAL A 8 9.36 14.71 23.72
CA VAL A 8 8.66 13.97 24.77
C VAL A 8 9.56 12.88 25.31
N ARG A 9 9.36 12.54 26.59
CA ARG A 9 10.07 11.47 27.27
C ARG A 9 9.09 10.35 27.59
N LEU A 10 9.39 9.15 27.13
CA LEU A 10 8.54 7.97 27.30
C LEU A 10 9.17 7.07 28.34
N LYS A 11 8.40 6.73 29.37
CA LYS A 11 8.82 5.76 30.38
C LYS A 11 8.72 4.36 29.80
N THR A 12 9.82 3.60 29.84
CA THR A 12 9.82 2.21 29.37
C THR A 12 9.16 1.30 30.40
N SER A 13 8.56 0.19 29.95
CA SER A 13 7.91 -0.76 30.86
C SER A 13 8.95 -1.70 31.49
N PRO A 14 8.74 -2.16 32.75
CA PRO A 14 9.62 -3.15 33.37
C PRO A 14 9.74 -4.44 32.54
N GLN A 15 8.65 -4.86 31.88
CA GLN A 15 8.64 -6.04 31.02
C GLN A 15 9.55 -5.87 29.79
N ALA A 16 9.57 -4.69 29.18
CA ALA A 16 10.46 -4.39 28.05
C ALA A 16 11.92 -4.40 28.49
N ARG A 17 12.26 -3.80 29.64
CA ARG A 17 13.62 -3.81 30.19
C ARG A 17 14.10 -5.20 30.60
N LYS A 18 13.20 -6.10 31.01
CA LYS A 18 13.56 -7.51 31.25
C LYS A 18 13.95 -8.23 29.96
N LYS A 19 13.36 -7.88 28.82
CA LYS A 19 13.65 -8.47 27.50
C LYS A 19 14.87 -7.82 26.83
N PHE A 20 15.10 -6.54 27.10
CA PHE A 20 16.19 -5.75 26.53
C PHE A 20 16.95 -5.08 27.68
N THR A 21 18.04 -5.69 28.14
CA THR A 21 18.82 -5.24 29.30
C THR A 21 19.39 -3.83 29.13
N ASP A 22 19.67 -3.43 27.89
CA ASP A 22 20.28 -2.13 27.58
C ASP A 22 19.24 -1.02 27.42
N LEU A 23 17.96 -1.32 27.61
CA LEU A 23 16.88 -0.36 27.45
C LEU A 23 16.81 0.58 28.67
N PRO A 24 17.02 1.90 28.51
CA PRO A 24 16.97 2.85 29.62
C PRO A 24 15.57 2.98 30.22
N GLU A 25 15.45 3.53 31.44
CA GLU A 25 14.15 3.80 32.08
C GLU A 25 13.30 4.78 31.25
N PHE A 26 13.95 5.69 30.54
CA PHE A 26 13.30 6.68 29.70
C PHE A 26 13.94 6.71 28.31
N ILE A 27 13.10 6.83 27.29
CA ILE A 27 13.53 7.10 25.91
C ILE A 27 13.01 8.47 25.48
N GLU A 28 13.82 9.20 24.74
CA GLU A 28 13.42 10.47 24.14
C GLU A 28 12.84 10.22 22.75
N ALA A 29 11.74 10.90 22.47
CA ALA A 29 11.06 10.85 21.19
C ALA A 29 10.53 12.24 20.84
N ARG A 30 10.20 12.45 19.58
CA ARG A 30 9.56 13.67 19.11
C ARG A 30 8.11 13.38 18.76
N LEU A 31 7.19 14.17 19.30
CA LEU A 31 5.76 14.10 19.07
C LEU A 31 5.35 15.24 18.12
N LEU A 32 4.88 14.87 16.94
CA LEU A 32 4.36 15.78 15.93
C LEU A 32 2.84 15.70 15.90
N THR A 33 2.17 16.84 15.85
CA THR A 33 0.72 16.92 15.65
C THR A 33 0.43 17.61 14.31
N TYR A 34 -0.34 16.95 13.45
CA TYR A 34 -0.73 17.51 12.15
C TYR A 34 -2.22 17.29 11.88
N THR A 35 -2.80 18.12 11.01
CA THR A 35 -4.22 18.03 10.65
C THR A 35 -4.35 17.54 9.22
N HIS A 36 -5.15 16.50 8.99
CA HIS A 36 -5.48 15.99 7.67
C HIS A 36 -6.99 15.73 7.59
N ASN A 37 -7.66 16.24 6.54
CA ASN A 37 -9.12 16.15 6.36
C ASN A 37 -9.93 16.52 7.61
N ASN A 38 -9.60 17.67 8.22
CA ASN A 38 -10.21 18.19 9.46
C ASN A 38 -10.09 17.28 10.69
N LYS A 39 -9.17 16.30 10.67
CA LYS A 39 -8.85 15.45 11.82
C LYS A 39 -7.40 15.65 12.23
N GLN A 40 -7.16 15.71 13.53
CA GLN A 40 -5.81 15.77 14.09
C GLN A 40 -5.24 14.37 14.24
N TYR A 41 -3.96 14.24 13.89
CA TYR A 41 -3.17 13.03 13.99
C TYR A 41 -1.87 13.35 14.73
N GLN A 42 -1.37 12.37 15.47
CA GLN A 42 -0.12 12.47 16.20
C GLN A 42 0.86 11.41 15.70
N ILE A 43 2.10 11.82 15.42
CA ILE A 43 3.20 10.95 15.00
C ILE A 43 4.27 11.01 16.08
N LEU A 44 4.70 9.84 16.53
CA LEU A 44 5.83 9.68 17.43
C LEU A 44 7.03 9.16 16.63
N THR A 45 8.16 9.88 16.67
CA THR A 45 9.36 9.54 15.90
C THR A 45 10.64 9.64 16.74
N SER A 46 11.64 8.84 16.39
CA SER A 46 13.00 8.91 16.96
C SER A 46 13.86 10.02 16.30
N MET A 47 13.33 10.73 15.29
CA MET A 47 14.00 11.83 14.61
C MET A 47 13.94 13.12 15.44
N LEU A 48 14.88 13.28 16.38
CA LEU A 48 14.86 14.36 17.36
C LEU A 48 15.29 15.73 16.79
N ASP A 49 16.16 15.74 15.80
CA ASP A 49 16.70 16.98 15.21
C ASP A 49 15.67 17.66 14.30
N VAL A 50 15.21 18.85 14.73
CA VAL A 50 14.20 19.65 14.04
C VAL A 50 14.72 20.24 12.73
N MET A 51 16.01 20.62 12.68
CA MET A 51 16.61 21.25 11.51
C MET A 51 16.92 20.21 10.44
N ARG A 52 17.38 19.02 10.86
CA ARG A 52 17.65 17.91 9.94
C ARG A 52 16.38 17.21 9.44
N TYR A 53 15.34 17.15 10.28
CA TYR A 53 14.09 16.47 9.96
C TYR A 53 12.89 17.41 10.20
N PRO A 54 12.52 18.23 9.20
CA PRO A 54 11.38 19.13 9.30
C PRO A 54 10.07 18.38 9.57
N SER A 55 9.22 18.92 10.45
CA SER A 55 7.97 18.28 10.86
C SER A 55 6.99 18.06 9.70
N LYS A 56 6.97 18.98 8.73
CA LYS A 56 6.16 18.88 7.52
C LYS A 56 6.54 17.67 6.66
N GLU A 57 7.84 17.48 6.41
CA GLU A 57 8.35 16.36 5.61
C GLU A 57 8.05 15.01 6.28
N ILE A 58 8.17 14.94 7.61
CA ILE A 58 7.81 13.73 8.36
C ILE A 58 6.30 13.44 8.21
N ALA A 59 5.45 14.46 8.33
CA ALA A 59 4.00 14.30 8.17
C ALA A 59 3.64 13.85 6.74
N ASP A 60 4.22 14.47 5.73
CA ASP A 60 4.03 14.13 4.32
C ASP A 60 4.49 12.68 4.03
N LEU A 61 5.67 12.29 4.53
CA LEU A 61 6.17 10.92 4.43
C LEU A 61 5.25 9.91 5.12
N TYR A 62 4.74 10.26 6.31
CA TYR A 62 3.83 9.40 7.06
C TYR A 62 2.49 9.23 6.34
N MET A 63 2.04 10.20 5.54
CA MET A 63 0.85 10.04 4.70
C MET A 63 1.03 8.93 3.65
N HIS A 64 2.24 8.75 3.12
CA HIS A 64 2.56 7.66 2.19
C HIS A 64 2.54 6.27 2.85
N ARG A 65 2.47 6.17 4.19
CA ARG A 65 2.32 4.88 4.90
C ARG A 65 1.12 4.08 4.40
N TRP A 66 0.03 4.75 4.00
CA TRP A 66 -1.18 4.12 3.46
C TRP A 66 -0.93 3.34 2.16
N GLU A 67 0.14 3.64 1.43
CA GLU A 67 0.50 2.91 0.21
C GLU A 67 0.78 1.42 0.48
N ILE A 68 1.16 1.05 1.72
CA ILE A 68 1.31 -0.38 2.09
C ILE A 68 -0.02 -1.13 2.02
N GLU A 69 -1.14 -0.47 2.32
CA GLU A 69 -2.47 -1.10 2.26
C GLU A 69 -2.88 -1.37 0.81
N ILE A 70 -2.43 -0.51 -0.10
CA ILE A 70 -2.59 -0.71 -1.54
C ILE A 70 -1.75 -1.91 -1.97
N GLY A 71 -0.49 -2.01 -1.54
CA GLY A 71 0.34 -3.18 -1.81
C GLY A 71 -0.27 -4.50 -1.29
N TYR A 72 -0.82 -4.51 -0.06
CA TYR A 72 -1.56 -5.68 0.44
C TYR A 72 -2.79 -6.01 -0.40
N ARG A 73 -3.49 -4.99 -0.90
CA ARG A 73 -4.63 -5.18 -1.79
C ARG A 73 -4.20 -5.77 -3.14
N GLU A 74 -3.14 -5.26 -3.74
CA GLU A 74 -2.58 -5.75 -5.00
C GLU A 74 -2.23 -7.24 -4.89
N ILE A 75 -1.55 -7.63 -3.81
CA ILE A 75 -1.20 -9.02 -3.57
C ILE A 75 -2.46 -9.89 -3.39
N LYS A 76 -3.38 -9.50 -2.51
CA LYS A 76 -4.56 -10.31 -2.16
C LYS A 76 -5.62 -10.37 -3.27
N GLN A 77 -5.89 -9.25 -3.92
CA GLN A 77 -6.97 -9.14 -4.90
C GLN A 77 -6.50 -9.40 -6.32
N THR A 78 -5.34 -8.85 -6.71
CA THR A 78 -4.84 -8.98 -8.08
C THR A 78 -4.04 -10.28 -8.24
N MET A 79 -2.96 -10.48 -7.47
CA MET A 79 -2.10 -11.66 -7.68
C MET A 79 -2.77 -12.96 -7.24
N LEU A 80 -3.44 -12.96 -6.09
CA LEU A 80 -4.17 -14.11 -5.59
C LEU A 80 -5.61 -14.22 -6.12
N HIS A 81 -6.03 -13.33 -7.03
CA HIS A 81 -7.37 -13.35 -7.62
C HIS A 81 -8.50 -13.35 -6.57
N SER A 82 -8.30 -12.64 -5.46
CA SER A 82 -9.21 -12.63 -4.30
C SER A 82 -9.45 -14.00 -3.66
N ASN A 83 -8.57 -14.97 -3.90
CA ASN A 83 -8.56 -16.26 -3.24
C ASN A 83 -7.75 -16.16 -1.94
N TYR A 84 -8.38 -16.52 -0.82
CA TYR A 84 -7.79 -16.44 0.52
C TYR A 84 -7.01 -17.70 0.90
N ILE A 85 -7.05 -18.74 0.06
CA ILE A 85 -6.45 -20.04 0.34
C ILE A 85 -5.27 -20.24 -0.60
N LEU A 86 -4.09 -20.42 -0.01
CA LEU A 86 -2.87 -20.85 -0.70
C LEU A 86 -2.99 -22.31 -1.12
N ARG A 87 -2.30 -22.70 -2.19
CA ARG A 87 -2.45 -24.04 -2.78
C ARG A 87 -1.91 -25.14 -1.88
N SER A 88 -0.81 -24.86 -1.18
CA SER A 88 -0.16 -25.87 -0.35
C SER A 88 -0.86 -26.09 0.99
N LYS A 89 -0.83 -27.34 1.46
CA LYS A 89 -1.33 -27.76 2.79
C LYS A 89 -0.21 -28.03 3.81
N ARG A 90 1.07 -27.96 3.40
CA ARG A 90 2.22 -28.20 4.28
C ARG A 90 2.85 -26.88 4.73
N PRO A 91 3.20 -26.69 6.02
CA PRO A 91 3.71 -25.41 6.53
C PRO A 91 5.00 -24.90 5.88
N ASP A 92 5.91 -25.80 5.52
CA ASP A 92 7.15 -25.49 4.79
C ASP A 92 6.85 -24.95 3.38
N MET A 93 6.01 -25.67 2.63
CA MET A 93 5.62 -25.30 1.27
C MET A 93 4.75 -24.03 1.23
N ILE A 94 3.94 -23.77 2.27
CA ILE A 94 3.19 -22.50 2.41
C ILE A 94 4.15 -21.31 2.52
N ARG A 95 5.24 -21.44 3.29
CA ARG A 95 6.26 -20.39 3.38
C ARG A 95 6.90 -20.15 2.01
N GLN A 96 7.21 -21.21 1.28
CA GLN A 96 7.75 -21.10 -0.09
C GLN A 96 6.78 -20.38 -1.02
N GLU A 97 5.48 -20.70 -0.98
CA GLU A 97 4.45 -20.04 -1.79
C GLU A 97 4.37 -18.53 -1.48
N LEU A 98 4.42 -18.15 -0.19
CA LEU A 98 4.47 -16.75 0.23
C LEU A 98 5.73 -16.04 -0.28
N TRP A 99 6.89 -16.67 -0.22
CA TRP A 99 8.12 -16.11 -0.77
C TRP A 99 8.03 -15.92 -2.28
N GLY A 100 7.51 -16.93 -3.01
CA GLY A 100 7.29 -16.82 -4.45
C GLY A 100 6.37 -15.66 -4.81
N LEU A 101 5.29 -15.46 -4.05
CA LEU A 101 4.37 -14.35 -4.22
C LEU A 101 5.07 -12.99 -4.02
N LEU A 102 5.88 -12.86 -2.98
CA LEU A 102 6.63 -11.63 -2.70
C LEU A 102 7.68 -11.34 -3.78
N ILE A 103 8.37 -12.36 -4.28
CA ILE A 103 9.33 -12.22 -5.38
C ILE A 103 8.61 -11.74 -6.64
N ALA A 104 7.51 -12.39 -7.02
CA ALA A 104 6.72 -12.01 -8.19
C ALA A 104 6.18 -10.57 -8.06
N TYR A 105 5.70 -10.19 -6.88
CA TYR A 105 5.26 -8.82 -6.61
C TYR A 105 6.40 -7.82 -6.83
N ASN A 106 7.59 -8.08 -6.27
CA ASN A 106 8.73 -7.19 -6.42
C ASN A 106 9.22 -7.09 -7.87
N ILE A 107 9.24 -8.19 -8.63
CA ILE A 107 9.58 -8.17 -10.07
C ILE A 107 8.63 -7.24 -10.82
N ILE A 108 7.32 -7.35 -10.56
CA ILE A 108 6.32 -6.46 -11.16
C ILE A 108 6.59 -5.01 -10.79
N ARG A 109 6.87 -4.74 -9.50
CA ARG A 109 7.11 -3.37 -9.01
C ARG A 109 8.41 -2.76 -9.56
N ILE A 110 9.43 -3.56 -9.84
CA ILE A 110 10.67 -3.10 -10.49
C ILE A 110 10.37 -2.66 -11.92
N ALA A 111 9.71 -3.50 -12.73
CA ALA A 111 9.36 -3.15 -14.10
C ALA A 111 8.42 -1.92 -14.17
N MET A 112 7.45 -1.83 -13.25
CA MET A 112 6.61 -0.63 -13.13
C MET A 112 7.42 0.61 -12.74
N ARG A 113 8.46 0.46 -11.92
CA ARG A 113 9.32 1.58 -11.52
C ARG A 113 10.13 2.11 -12.69
N GLU A 114 10.73 1.22 -13.47
CA GLU A 114 11.46 1.58 -14.68
C GLU A 114 10.54 2.22 -15.73
N ALA A 115 9.33 1.68 -15.93
CA ALA A 115 8.35 2.31 -16.82
C ALA A 115 7.87 3.69 -16.33
N ALA A 116 7.76 3.88 -15.01
CA ALA A 116 7.35 5.15 -14.44
C ALA A 116 8.44 6.22 -14.55
N GLU A 117 9.72 5.83 -14.51
CA GLU A 117 10.87 6.72 -14.77
C GLU A 117 10.78 7.32 -16.18
N LEU A 118 10.31 6.56 -17.19
CA LEU A 118 10.10 7.07 -18.56
C LEU A 118 9.03 8.18 -18.67
N LEU A 119 8.10 8.24 -17.71
CA LEU A 119 7.03 9.24 -17.65
C LEU A 119 7.29 10.34 -16.61
N GLU A 120 8.40 10.27 -15.87
CA GLU A 120 8.68 11.13 -14.71
C GLU A 120 7.55 11.10 -13.65
N VAL A 121 6.92 9.94 -13.45
CA VAL A 121 5.85 9.75 -12.46
C VAL A 121 6.22 8.74 -11.39
N TRP A 122 5.43 8.71 -10.32
CA TRP A 122 5.60 7.71 -9.28
C TRP A 122 5.09 6.33 -9.74
N PRO A 123 5.74 5.21 -9.37
CA PRO A 123 5.32 3.88 -9.81
C PRO A 123 3.90 3.48 -9.37
N ASN A 124 3.41 4.03 -8.25
CA ASN A 124 2.05 3.82 -7.76
C ASN A 124 0.98 4.59 -8.56
N GLN A 125 1.39 5.41 -9.53
CA GLN A 125 0.49 6.04 -10.50
C GLN A 125 0.27 5.17 -11.74
N LEU A 126 0.88 3.99 -11.83
CA LEU A 126 0.58 3.00 -12.87
C LEU A 126 -0.40 1.95 -12.36
N SER A 127 -1.28 1.45 -13.22
CA SER A 127 -2.25 0.39 -12.87
C SER A 127 -1.55 -0.94 -12.63
N PHE A 128 -1.40 -1.35 -11.36
CA PHE A 128 -0.79 -2.63 -11.00
C PHE A 128 -1.44 -3.83 -11.72
N SER A 129 -2.77 -3.87 -11.82
CA SER A 129 -3.48 -4.98 -12.46
C SER A 129 -3.19 -5.10 -13.95
N HIS A 130 -3.13 -3.97 -14.68
CA HIS A 130 -2.77 -4.01 -16.09
C HIS A 130 -1.29 -4.33 -16.29
N CYS A 131 -0.40 -3.73 -15.48
CA CYS A 131 1.04 -3.99 -15.55
C CYS A 131 1.35 -5.46 -15.25
N SER A 132 0.80 -6.01 -14.17
CA SER A 132 0.94 -7.42 -13.79
C SER A 132 0.50 -8.36 -14.91
N ARG A 133 -0.63 -8.09 -15.57
CA ARG A 133 -1.09 -8.90 -16.71
C ARG A 133 -0.11 -8.87 -17.88
N HIS A 134 0.40 -7.69 -18.26
CA HIS A 134 1.34 -7.56 -19.37
C HIS A 134 2.71 -8.17 -19.06
N ILE A 135 3.20 -8.02 -17.83
CA ILE A 135 4.44 -8.65 -17.38
C ILE A 135 4.31 -10.18 -17.36
N ASN A 136 3.16 -10.71 -16.92
CA ASN A 136 2.91 -12.15 -17.01
C ASN A 136 2.92 -12.64 -18.46
N VAL A 137 2.30 -11.91 -19.40
CA VAL A 137 2.35 -12.25 -20.83
C VAL A 137 3.78 -12.23 -21.33
N PHE A 138 4.56 -11.18 -21.02
CA PHE A 138 5.98 -11.10 -21.37
C PHE A 138 6.79 -12.29 -20.86
N LEU A 139 6.64 -12.66 -19.59
CA LEU A 139 7.36 -13.81 -19.01
C LEU A 139 6.97 -15.14 -19.67
N LEU A 140 5.71 -15.28 -20.12
CA LEU A 140 5.23 -16.46 -20.83
C LEU A 140 5.71 -16.52 -22.29
N THR A 141 5.95 -15.37 -22.93
CA THR A 141 6.32 -15.31 -24.35
C THR A 141 7.82 -15.23 -24.60
N ILE A 142 8.61 -14.73 -23.65
CA ILE A 142 10.08 -14.64 -23.78
C ILE A 142 10.76 -15.98 -24.14
N PRO A 143 10.37 -17.14 -23.58
CA PRO A 143 10.97 -18.41 -23.98
C PRO A 143 10.73 -18.80 -25.44
N LEU A 144 9.75 -18.18 -26.10
CA LEU A 144 9.42 -18.40 -27.52
C LEU A 144 10.23 -17.52 -28.48
N THR A 145 11.04 -16.59 -27.95
CA THR A 145 11.84 -15.66 -28.74
C THR A 145 13.32 -15.96 -28.61
N SER A 146 14.12 -15.52 -29.58
CA SER A 146 15.57 -15.65 -29.51
C SER A 146 16.11 -14.80 -28.34
N PRO A 147 17.04 -15.33 -27.50
CA PRO A 147 17.59 -14.59 -26.36
C PRO A 147 18.18 -13.22 -26.71
N GLY A 148 18.73 -13.06 -27.92
CA GLY A 148 19.28 -11.78 -28.39
C GLY A 148 18.24 -10.66 -28.57
N ASN A 149 16.96 -10.99 -28.64
CA ASN A 149 15.87 -10.01 -28.75
C ASN A 149 15.28 -9.61 -27.39
N LEU A 150 15.72 -10.22 -26.28
CA LEU A 150 15.19 -9.94 -24.95
C LEU A 150 15.25 -8.45 -24.57
N PRO A 151 16.35 -7.71 -24.81
CA PRO A 151 16.39 -6.28 -24.52
C PRO A 151 15.31 -5.49 -25.27
N LYS A 152 15.13 -5.76 -26.57
CA LYS A 152 14.11 -5.09 -27.40
C LYS A 152 12.69 -5.39 -26.91
N HIS A 153 12.41 -6.63 -26.55
CA HIS A 153 11.09 -7.00 -26.00
C HIS A 153 10.85 -6.36 -24.63
N TYR A 154 11.91 -6.20 -23.83
CA TYR A 154 11.82 -5.55 -22.53
C TYR A 154 11.56 -4.04 -22.66
N GLU A 155 12.28 -3.35 -23.55
CA GLU A 155 12.02 -1.94 -23.87
C GLU A 155 10.56 -1.75 -24.33
N HIS A 156 10.09 -2.59 -25.25
CA HIS A 156 8.70 -2.56 -25.70
C HIS A 156 7.69 -2.83 -24.59
N LEU A 157 8.01 -3.72 -23.64
CA LEU A 157 7.20 -3.92 -22.44
C LEU A 157 7.13 -2.62 -21.63
N LEU A 158 8.27 -1.98 -21.33
CA LEU A 158 8.30 -0.74 -20.55
C LEU A 158 7.48 0.37 -21.21
N GLU A 159 7.63 0.57 -22.53
CA GLU A 159 6.80 1.49 -23.32
C GLU A 159 5.31 1.17 -23.18
N THR A 160 4.94 -0.11 -23.28
CA THR A 160 3.54 -0.56 -23.13
C THR A 160 3.01 -0.26 -21.72
N LEU A 161 3.84 -0.43 -20.69
CA LEU A 161 3.45 -0.16 -19.31
C LEU A 161 3.13 1.32 -19.06
N THR A 162 3.78 2.24 -19.78
CA THR A 162 3.50 3.69 -19.68
C THR A 162 2.04 4.03 -20.01
N LEU A 163 1.41 3.26 -20.90
CA LEU A 163 0.01 3.45 -21.31
C LEU A 163 -0.98 3.18 -20.17
N PHE A 164 -0.53 2.57 -19.07
CA PHE A 164 -1.37 2.23 -17.92
C PHE A 164 -1.31 3.26 -16.79
N GLN A 165 -0.93 4.50 -17.11
CA GLN A 165 -1.02 5.63 -16.18
C GLN A 165 -2.46 5.82 -15.69
N LEU A 166 -2.61 5.85 -14.36
CA LEU A 166 -3.87 6.09 -13.70
C LEU A 166 -4.18 7.60 -13.73
N PRO A 167 -5.46 7.97 -13.84
CA PRO A 167 -5.86 9.37 -13.68
C PRO A 167 -5.56 9.84 -12.26
N THR A 168 -5.38 11.15 -12.09
CA THR A 168 -5.14 11.79 -10.80
C THR A 168 -6.20 11.37 -9.78
N ARG A 169 -5.74 10.98 -8.59
CA ARG A 169 -6.60 10.47 -7.51
C ARG A 169 -7.61 11.55 -7.11
N ARG A 170 -8.90 11.26 -7.25
CA ARG A 170 -9.97 12.19 -6.87
C ARG A 170 -10.02 12.35 -5.34
N HIS A 171 -9.87 13.57 -4.85
CA HIS A 171 -9.93 13.90 -3.42
C HIS A 171 -11.35 13.86 -2.84
N GLU A 172 -12.38 14.02 -3.69
CA GLU A 172 -13.78 14.14 -3.27
C GLU A 172 -14.54 12.81 -3.15
N ARG A 173 -13.85 11.65 -3.25
CA ARG A 173 -14.50 10.35 -3.13
C ARG A 173 -14.96 10.08 -1.70
N SER A 174 -16.20 10.45 -1.39
CA SER A 174 -16.91 10.04 -0.19
C SER A 174 -17.76 8.81 -0.48
N PHE A 175 -17.40 7.66 0.10
CA PHE A 175 -18.26 6.49 0.16
C PHE A 175 -18.86 6.44 1.56
N PRO A 176 -20.05 7.00 1.79
CA PRO A 176 -20.68 6.90 3.10
C PRO A 176 -20.78 5.42 3.47
N ARG A 177 -20.38 5.08 4.70
CA ARG A 177 -20.53 3.71 5.23
C ARG A 177 -22.02 3.45 5.47
N CYS A 178 -22.74 3.17 4.40
CA CYS A 178 -24.13 2.77 4.43
C CYS A 178 -24.25 1.29 4.07
N VAL A 179 -25.20 0.61 4.72
CA VAL A 179 -25.57 -0.74 4.32
C VAL A 179 -26.29 -0.61 2.97
N LYS A 180 -25.65 -1.07 1.90
CA LYS A 180 -26.35 -1.26 0.63
C LYS A 180 -27.46 -2.28 0.86
N LYS A 181 -28.73 -1.88 0.70
CA LYS A 181 -29.85 -2.81 0.77
C LYS A 181 -29.59 -3.95 -0.22
N LYS A 182 -29.61 -5.20 0.25
CA LYS A 182 -29.61 -6.34 -0.68
C LYS A 182 -30.86 -6.21 -1.56
N PRO A 183 -30.73 -6.34 -2.89
CA PRO A 183 -31.91 -6.38 -3.75
C PRO A 183 -32.78 -7.57 -3.31
N SER A 184 -34.02 -7.28 -2.91
CA SER A 184 -35.01 -8.30 -2.59
C SER A 184 -35.72 -8.69 -3.88
N LYS A 185 -35.86 -10.00 -4.14
CA LYS A 185 -36.63 -10.51 -5.29
C LYS A 185 -38.10 -10.06 -5.23
N TYR A 186 -38.62 -9.79 -4.03
CA TYR A 186 -40.01 -9.42 -3.80
C TYR A 186 -40.13 -8.02 -3.16
N PRO A 187 -41.17 -7.24 -3.51
CA PRO A 187 -41.41 -5.94 -2.93
C PRO A 187 -41.73 -6.04 -1.42
N TYR A 188 -41.30 -5.05 -0.65
CA TYR A 188 -41.65 -4.96 0.76
C TYR A 188 -43.13 -4.61 0.92
N LYS A 189 -43.82 -5.29 1.83
CA LYS A 189 -45.19 -4.95 2.22
C LYS A 189 -45.21 -3.54 2.81
N LYS A 190 -45.82 -2.58 2.10
CA LYS A 190 -46.05 -1.23 2.65
C LYS A 190 -47.02 -1.37 3.82
N LYS A 191 -46.71 -0.75 4.96
CA LYS A 191 -47.69 -0.66 6.06
C LYS A 191 -48.93 0.07 5.51
N PRO A 192 -50.16 -0.40 5.77
CA PRO A 192 -51.34 0.35 5.40
C PRO A 192 -51.27 1.71 6.09
N VAL A 193 -51.45 2.77 5.32
CA VAL A 193 -51.66 4.11 5.86
C VAL A 193 -52.93 4.01 6.69
N SER A 194 -52.83 4.26 8.00
CA SER A 194 -54.01 4.43 8.85
C SER A 194 -54.79 5.62 8.31
N VAL A 195 -55.93 5.35 7.70
CA VAL A 195 -56.92 6.38 7.35
C VAL A 195 -57.55 6.79 8.68
N ASN A 196 -57.39 8.06 9.04
CA ASN A 196 -58.08 8.69 10.18
C ASN A 196 -59.59 8.65 9.99
#